data_AF-A0A3N5J291-F1
#
_entry.id   AF-A0A3N5J291-F1
#
_cell.length_a   1.000
_cell.length_b   1.000
_cell.length_c   1.000
_cell.angle_alpha   90.00
_cell.angle_beta   90.00
_cell.angle_gamma   90.00
#
_symmetry.space_group_name_H-M   'P 1'
#
loop_
_entity.id
_entity.type
_entity.pdbx_description
1 polymer ?
#
loop_
_entity_poly.entity_id
_entity_poly.type
_entity_poly.pdbx_seq_one_letter_code
_entity_poly.pdbx_strand_id
1 'polypeptide(L)'
;MHKHTMSIRIISITKDIPMSTLKSFAVMVMGFVLLVVLTGCSSSSEQKVADAKATMAEAKQDVKDAAADAQTAAREEWLKFKNEAEAKITANEKSIADYKARMITAGGKLRAEYDKKIDALEKKNKELKAKLDEYQDSGKNTWERFQSEFNHDMDELGAALKDFTVDNKK
;
A
#
# COMPACT_ATOMS: atom_id res chain seq x y z
N MET A 1 -17.91 -35.49 -50.96
CA MET A 1 -18.10 -35.92 -49.56
C MET A 1 -17.41 -34.90 -48.65
N HIS A 2 -18.18 -34.26 -47.78
CA HIS A 2 -17.84 -33.05 -47.01
C HIS A 2 -16.87 -33.34 -45.86
N LYS A 3 -15.82 -32.53 -45.71
CA LYS A 3 -14.96 -32.48 -44.51
C LYS A 3 -15.65 -31.58 -43.48
N HIS A 4 -16.11 -32.14 -42.36
CA HIS A 4 -16.55 -31.35 -41.21
C HIS A 4 -15.38 -31.09 -40.27
N THR A 5 -14.96 -29.84 -40.19
CA THR A 5 -14.12 -29.28 -39.12
C THR A 5 -14.98 -29.07 -37.88
N MET A 6 -14.67 -29.76 -36.77
CA MET A 6 -15.24 -29.43 -35.45
C MET A 6 -14.25 -28.53 -34.70
N SER A 7 -14.63 -27.26 -34.53
CA SER A 7 -13.94 -26.32 -33.64
C SER A 7 -14.24 -26.68 -32.19
N ILE A 8 -13.20 -27.02 -31.42
CA ILE A 8 -13.29 -27.19 -29.96
C ILE A 8 -13.32 -25.79 -29.34
N ARG A 9 -14.49 -25.38 -28.82
CA ARG A 9 -14.58 -24.21 -27.93
C ARG A 9 -14.16 -24.64 -26.52
N ILE A 10 -13.05 -24.11 -26.03
CA ILE A 10 -12.65 -24.24 -24.63
C ILE A 10 -13.62 -23.39 -23.81
N ILE A 11 -14.57 -24.05 -23.14
CA ILE A 11 -15.44 -23.42 -22.15
C ILE A 11 -14.55 -23.05 -20.96
N SER A 12 -14.45 -21.76 -20.64
CA SER A 12 -13.77 -21.27 -19.44
C SER A 12 -14.59 -21.64 -18.19
N ILE A 13 -14.24 -22.76 -17.56
CA ILE A 13 -14.81 -23.20 -16.28
C ILE A 13 -13.92 -22.69 -15.15
N THR A 14 -14.00 -21.41 -14.80
CA THR A 14 -13.24 -20.88 -13.64
C THR A 14 -14.01 -19.93 -12.74
N LYS A 15 -15.34 -19.77 -12.87
CA LYS A 15 -16.03 -18.71 -12.12
C LYS A 15 -16.88 -19.10 -10.92
N ASP A 16 -17.24 -20.36 -10.68
CA ASP A 16 -18.19 -20.67 -9.60
C ASP A 16 -17.86 -21.95 -8.80
N ILE A 17 -16.61 -22.13 -8.38
CA ILE A 17 -16.27 -23.21 -7.43
C ILE A 17 -16.17 -22.61 -6.01
N PRO A 18 -17.07 -22.96 -5.07
CA PRO A 18 -17.02 -22.45 -3.70
C PRO A 18 -15.76 -22.92 -2.98
N MET A 19 -15.07 -22.02 -2.28
CA MET A 19 -13.80 -22.26 -1.55
C MET A 19 -13.81 -23.46 -0.57
N SER A 20 -14.98 -23.97 -0.19
CA SER A 20 -15.14 -25.14 0.68
C SER A 20 -14.85 -26.47 -0.01
N THR A 21 -14.97 -26.57 -1.34
CA THR A 21 -14.70 -27.82 -2.09
C THR A 21 -13.23 -28.01 -2.44
N LEU A 22 -12.43 -26.93 -2.42
CA LEU A 22 -10.98 -26.96 -2.65
C LEU A 22 -10.22 -27.67 -1.52
N LYS A 23 -10.69 -27.52 -0.27
CA LYS A 23 -10.12 -28.20 0.90
C LYS A 23 -10.30 -29.71 0.85
N SER A 24 -11.45 -30.16 0.33
CA SER A 24 -11.75 -31.60 0.16
C SER A 24 -10.93 -32.22 -0.97
N PHE A 25 -10.58 -31.45 -2.01
CA PHE A 25 -9.75 -31.93 -3.12
C PHE A 25 -8.27 -32.08 -2.71
N ALA A 26 -7.75 -31.18 -1.90
CA ALA A 26 -6.37 -31.26 -1.38
C ALA A 26 -6.12 -32.52 -0.52
N VAL A 27 -7.13 -32.95 0.25
CA VAL A 27 -7.06 -34.17 1.08
C VAL A 27 -7.11 -35.45 0.22
N MET A 28 -7.83 -35.44 -0.90
CA MET A 28 -7.95 -36.60 -1.79
C MET A 28 -6.70 -36.84 -2.65
N VAL A 29 -5.95 -35.79 -3.00
CA VAL A 29 -4.67 -35.90 -3.72
C VAL A 29 -3.54 -36.48 -2.84
N MET A 30 -3.61 -36.27 -1.51
CA MET A 30 -2.64 -36.84 -0.55
C MET A 30 -2.72 -38.37 -0.45
N GLY A 31 -3.89 -38.97 -0.72
CA GLY A 31 -4.11 -40.42 -0.59
C GLY A 31 -3.60 -41.27 -1.76
N PHE A 32 -3.42 -40.69 -2.96
CA PHE A 32 -3.01 -41.44 -4.15
C PHE A 32 -1.48 -41.58 -4.30
N VAL A 33 -0.69 -40.86 -3.51
CA VAL A 33 0.78 -40.89 -3.60
C VAL A 33 1.39 -42.17 -3.00
N LEU A 34 0.68 -42.87 -2.11
CA LEU A 34 1.22 -44.06 -1.44
C LEU A 34 1.08 -45.37 -2.24
N LEU A 35 0.22 -45.43 -3.27
CA LEU A 35 -0.03 -46.69 -3.98
C LEU A 35 0.88 -46.95 -5.20
N VAL A 36 1.69 -45.98 -5.62
CA VAL A 36 2.51 -46.07 -6.86
C VAL A 36 3.96 -46.48 -6.59
N VAL A 37 4.39 -46.62 -5.32
CA VAL A 37 5.80 -46.84 -4.96
C VAL A 37 6.26 -48.30 -5.16
N LEU A 38 5.37 -49.25 -5.46
CA LEU A 38 5.71 -50.69 -5.48
C LEU A 38 5.95 -51.32 -6.87
N THR A 39 5.93 -50.57 -7.96
CA THR A 39 6.25 -51.13 -9.29
C THR A 39 7.26 -50.27 -10.05
N GLY A 40 8.55 -50.55 -9.86
CA GLY A 40 9.61 -50.15 -10.81
C GLY A 40 10.81 -49.45 -10.19
N CYS A 41 11.79 -50.23 -9.72
CA CYS A 41 13.15 -49.76 -9.50
C CYS A 41 13.90 -49.75 -10.85
N SER A 42 13.96 -48.59 -11.49
CA SER A 42 14.86 -48.31 -12.62
C SER A 42 14.96 -46.79 -12.82
N SER A 43 16.06 -46.19 -12.35
CA SER A 43 16.64 -44.87 -12.71
C SER A 43 15.74 -43.62 -12.84
N SER A 44 14.44 -43.71 -12.59
CA SER A 44 13.44 -42.66 -12.83
C SER A 44 13.05 -41.91 -11.54
N SER A 45 13.24 -42.50 -10.36
CA SER A 45 12.92 -41.84 -9.08
C SER A 45 13.95 -40.78 -8.68
N GLU A 46 15.23 -41.01 -8.92
CA GLU A 46 16.30 -40.07 -8.57
C GLU A 46 16.28 -38.82 -9.45
N GLN A 47 16.02 -38.99 -10.75
CA GLN A 47 15.87 -37.89 -11.70
C GLN A 47 14.63 -37.02 -11.39
N LYS A 48 13.48 -37.64 -11.08
CA LYS A 48 12.27 -36.91 -10.67
C LYS A 48 12.43 -36.15 -9.35
N VAL A 49 13.19 -36.69 -8.40
CA VAL A 49 13.52 -35.99 -7.14
C VAL A 49 14.50 -34.84 -7.39
N ALA A 50 15.46 -35.00 -8.31
CA ALA A 50 16.38 -33.93 -8.69
C ALA A 50 15.65 -32.78 -9.40
N ASP A 51 14.76 -33.07 -10.35
CA ASP A 51 13.94 -32.09 -11.05
C ASP A 51 13.00 -31.36 -10.08
N ALA A 52 12.32 -32.09 -9.18
CA ALA A 52 11.47 -31.48 -8.16
C ALA A 52 12.25 -30.56 -7.20
N LYS A 53 13.49 -30.92 -6.83
CA LYS A 53 14.38 -30.07 -6.02
C LYS A 53 14.82 -28.83 -6.78
N ALA A 54 15.14 -28.94 -8.07
CA ALA A 54 15.50 -27.82 -8.92
C ALA A 54 14.34 -26.83 -9.06
N THR A 55 13.13 -27.30 -9.39
CA THR A 55 11.93 -26.46 -9.48
C THR A 55 11.57 -25.80 -8.14
N MET A 56 11.76 -26.50 -7.01
CA MET A 56 11.57 -25.89 -5.69
C MET A 56 12.64 -24.83 -5.38
N ALA A 57 13.87 -25.00 -5.84
CA ALA A 57 14.94 -24.04 -5.64
C ALA A 57 14.72 -22.77 -6.48
N GLU A 58 14.34 -22.93 -7.75
CA GLU A 58 13.95 -21.84 -8.65
C GLU A 58 12.74 -21.07 -8.09
N ALA A 59 11.67 -21.76 -7.71
CA ALA A 59 10.49 -21.12 -7.11
C ALA A 59 10.83 -20.37 -5.80
N LYS A 60 11.76 -20.88 -4.99
CA LYS A 60 12.23 -20.17 -3.78
C LYS A 60 13.06 -18.94 -4.12
N GLN A 61 13.83 -18.98 -5.20
CA GLN A 61 14.63 -17.85 -5.65
C GLN A 61 13.73 -16.77 -6.26
N ASP A 62 12.82 -17.14 -7.15
CA ASP A 62 11.83 -16.22 -7.73
C ASP A 62 10.99 -15.53 -6.65
N VAL A 63 10.58 -16.26 -5.60
CA VAL A 63 9.86 -15.68 -4.47
C VAL A 63 10.72 -14.70 -3.67
N LYS A 64 12.02 -14.98 -3.51
CA LYS A 64 12.95 -14.06 -2.83
C LYS A 64 13.21 -12.80 -3.64
N ASP A 65 13.42 -12.96 -4.94
CA ASP A 65 13.70 -11.85 -5.85
C ASP A 65 12.45 -10.97 -5.98
N ALA A 66 11.27 -11.57 -6.16
CA ALA A 66 10.00 -10.83 -6.13
C ALA A 66 9.74 -10.13 -4.79
N ALA A 67 10.14 -10.72 -3.67
CA ALA A 67 10.04 -10.08 -2.35
C ALA A 67 11.03 -8.90 -2.20
N ALA A 68 12.25 -9.02 -2.72
CA ALA A 68 13.26 -7.96 -2.70
C ALA A 68 12.85 -6.77 -3.58
N ASP A 69 12.32 -7.04 -4.78
CA ASP A 69 11.80 -6.02 -5.69
C ASP A 69 10.60 -5.29 -5.08
N ALA A 70 9.65 -6.05 -4.48
CA ALA A 70 8.51 -5.48 -3.79
C ALA A 70 8.93 -4.60 -2.60
N GLN A 71 9.94 -5.01 -1.85
CA GLN A 71 10.49 -4.22 -0.74
C GLN A 71 11.16 -2.92 -1.23
N THR A 72 11.86 -2.98 -2.37
CA THR A 72 12.50 -1.81 -2.97
C THR A 72 11.48 -0.80 -3.46
N ALA A 73 10.45 -1.26 -4.19
CA ALA A 73 9.36 -0.40 -4.65
C ALA A 73 8.61 0.26 -3.48
N ALA A 74 8.27 -0.50 -2.44
CA ALA A 74 7.60 0.03 -1.24
C ALA A 74 8.44 1.13 -0.55
N ARG A 75 9.77 0.94 -0.50
CA ARG A 75 10.69 1.95 0.07
C ARG A 75 10.73 3.23 -0.77
N GLU A 76 10.77 3.12 -2.09
CA GLU A 76 10.78 4.28 -2.99
C GLU A 76 9.47 5.08 -2.91
N GLU A 77 8.33 4.38 -2.89
CA GLU A 77 7.01 5.00 -2.70
C GLU A 77 6.93 5.75 -1.36
N TRP A 78 7.40 5.13 -0.27
CA TRP A 78 7.46 5.77 1.04
C TRP A 78 8.32 7.03 1.03
N LEU A 79 9.54 6.96 0.49
CA LEU A 79 10.45 8.11 0.44
C LEU A 79 9.87 9.26 -0.38
N LYS A 80 9.24 8.95 -1.52
CA LYS A 80 8.57 9.95 -2.34
C LYS A 80 7.44 10.64 -1.57
N PHE A 81 6.55 9.85 -0.97
CA PHE A 81 5.46 10.39 -0.17
C PHE A 81 5.96 11.25 1.00
N LYS A 82 6.98 10.77 1.72
CA LYS A 82 7.57 11.49 2.84
C LYS A 82 8.12 12.85 2.40
N ASN A 83 8.87 12.91 1.31
CA ASN A 83 9.41 14.16 0.79
C ASN A 83 8.29 15.14 0.38
N GLU A 84 7.24 14.66 -0.27
CA GLU A 84 6.08 15.49 -0.65
C GLU A 84 5.33 16.00 0.59
N ALA A 85 5.13 15.16 1.59
CA ALA A 85 4.51 15.52 2.85
C ALA A 85 5.34 16.55 3.63
N GLU A 86 6.66 16.37 3.74
CA GLU A 86 7.57 17.32 4.39
C GLU A 86 7.57 18.68 3.69
N ALA A 87 7.53 18.71 2.37
CA ALA A 87 7.42 19.94 1.60
C ALA A 87 6.10 20.69 1.91
N LYS A 88 4.97 19.99 1.97
CA LYS A 88 3.67 20.58 2.34
C LYS A 88 3.65 21.08 3.78
N ILE A 89 4.17 20.30 4.74
CA ILE A 89 4.30 20.71 6.15
C ILE A 89 5.12 22.00 6.26
N THR A 90 6.26 22.07 5.57
CA THR A 90 7.14 23.25 5.59
C THR A 90 6.44 24.48 4.99
N ALA A 91 5.67 24.29 3.91
CA ALA A 91 4.88 25.37 3.31
C ALA A 91 3.78 25.89 4.26
N ASN A 92 3.15 25.00 5.02
CA ASN A 92 2.18 25.35 6.05
C ASN A 92 2.84 26.13 7.21
N GLU A 93 4.01 25.70 7.68
CA GLU A 93 4.78 26.41 8.72
C GLU A 93 5.09 27.84 8.30
N LYS A 94 5.55 28.02 7.05
CA LYS A 94 5.83 29.34 6.49
C LYS A 94 4.57 30.22 6.45
N SER A 95 3.44 29.65 6.05
CA SER A 95 2.16 30.38 5.99
C SER A 95 1.72 30.82 7.39
N ILE A 96 1.78 29.90 8.37
CA ILE A 96 1.47 30.18 9.79
C ILE A 96 2.37 31.29 10.34
N ALA A 97 3.68 31.25 10.05
CA ALA A 97 4.63 32.28 10.49
C ALA A 97 4.31 33.66 9.90
N ASP A 98 3.99 33.73 8.61
CA ASP A 98 3.56 34.97 7.94
C ASP A 98 2.27 35.53 8.55
N TYR A 99 1.29 34.68 8.87
CA TYR A 99 0.07 35.12 9.55
C TYR A 99 0.34 35.68 10.95
N LYS A 100 1.16 35.00 11.74
CA LYS A 100 1.57 35.49 13.07
C LYS A 100 2.23 36.87 12.98
N ALA A 101 3.12 37.07 12.01
CA ALA A 101 3.78 38.35 11.80
C ALA A 101 2.78 39.46 11.45
N ARG A 102 1.83 39.20 10.55
CA ARG A 102 0.78 40.17 10.17
C ARG A 102 -0.14 40.50 11.35
N MET A 103 -0.45 39.54 12.21
CA MET A 103 -1.37 39.76 13.33
C MET A 103 -0.78 40.60 14.46
N ILE A 104 0.53 40.54 14.68
CA ILE A 104 1.24 41.45 15.59
C ILE A 104 1.01 42.92 15.17
N THR A 105 0.92 43.18 13.86
CA THR A 105 0.75 44.54 13.33
C THR A 105 -0.69 45.06 13.35
N ALA A 106 -1.71 44.20 13.44
CA ALA A 106 -3.11 44.59 13.21
C ALA A 106 -3.92 45.00 14.47
N GLY A 107 -3.56 44.55 15.67
CA GLY A 107 -4.18 44.98 16.96
C GLY A 107 -5.68 44.65 17.18
N GLY A 108 -6.16 44.73 18.43
CA GLY A 108 -7.60 44.71 18.78
C GLY A 108 -8.23 43.36 19.18
N LYS A 109 -9.56 43.34 19.43
CA LYS A 109 -10.36 42.19 19.90
C LYS A 109 -10.38 41.00 18.93
N LEU A 110 -10.18 41.28 17.63
CA LEU A 110 -10.06 40.29 16.57
C LEU A 110 -8.81 39.40 16.76
N ARG A 111 -7.77 39.93 17.40
CA ARG A 111 -6.49 39.23 17.66
C ARG A 111 -6.67 37.95 18.48
N ALA A 112 -7.51 37.97 19.51
CA ALA A 112 -7.67 36.81 20.40
C ALA A 112 -8.36 35.61 19.71
N GLU A 113 -9.29 35.86 18.78
CA GLU A 113 -9.90 34.78 17.99
C GLU A 113 -8.94 34.26 16.91
N TYR A 114 -8.15 35.17 16.33
CA TYR A 114 -7.11 34.79 15.37
C TYR A 114 -5.97 33.98 16.01
N ASP A 115 -5.51 34.37 17.19
CA ASP A 115 -4.48 33.65 17.92
C ASP A 115 -4.93 32.20 18.18
N LYS A 116 -6.18 31.99 18.63
CA LYS A 116 -6.74 30.64 18.81
C LYS A 116 -6.79 29.83 17.52
N LYS A 117 -7.18 30.44 16.40
CA LYS A 117 -7.22 29.77 15.09
C LYS A 117 -5.81 29.41 14.63
N ILE A 118 -4.86 30.32 14.75
CA ILE A 118 -3.45 30.11 14.41
C ILE A 118 -2.85 28.98 15.25
N ASP A 119 -3.10 28.95 16.55
CA ASP A 119 -2.62 27.91 17.45
C ASP A 119 -3.19 26.53 17.06
N ALA A 120 -4.47 26.47 16.66
CA ALA A 120 -5.08 25.24 16.16
C ALA A 120 -4.45 24.77 14.85
N LEU A 121 -4.15 25.67 13.92
CA LEU A 121 -3.47 25.35 12.65
C LEU A 121 -2.04 24.86 12.89
N GLU A 122 -1.31 25.51 13.79
CA GLU A 122 0.04 25.08 14.17
C GLU A 122 0.04 23.73 14.85
N LYS A 123 -0.92 23.48 15.75
CA LYS A 123 -1.09 22.19 16.41
C LYS A 123 -1.34 21.08 15.39
N LYS A 124 -2.30 21.27 14.47
CA LYS A 124 -2.58 20.30 13.40
C LYS A 124 -1.35 20.02 12.54
N ASN A 125 -0.57 21.05 12.19
CA ASN A 125 0.65 20.88 11.39
C ASN A 125 1.72 20.07 12.14
N LYS A 126 1.87 20.28 13.46
CA LYS A 126 2.76 19.48 14.31
C LYS A 126 2.28 18.03 14.45
N GLU A 127 0.98 17.82 14.60
CA GLU A 127 0.37 16.48 14.64
C GLU A 127 0.60 15.72 13.33
N LEU A 128 0.47 16.39 12.17
CA LEU A 128 0.81 15.82 10.87
C LEU A 128 2.30 15.45 10.77
N LYS A 129 3.19 16.32 11.25
CA LYS A 129 4.63 16.01 11.29
C LYS A 129 4.92 14.77 12.15
N ALA A 130 4.34 14.69 13.34
CA ALA A 130 4.48 13.52 14.21
C ALA A 130 3.92 12.26 13.55
N LYS A 131 2.72 12.33 12.95
CA LYS A 131 2.10 11.22 12.21
C LYS A 131 2.99 10.73 11.05
N LEU A 132 3.70 11.63 10.37
CA LEU A 132 4.66 11.28 9.32
C LEU A 132 5.91 10.59 9.87
N ASP A 133 6.45 11.08 10.98
CA ASP A 133 7.69 10.57 11.59
C ASP A 133 7.46 9.24 12.33
N GLU A 134 6.27 9.03 12.88
CA GLU A 134 5.88 7.81 13.61
C GLU A 134 5.42 6.67 12.70
N TYR A 135 5.19 6.93 11.40
CA TYR A 135 4.75 5.88 10.49
C TYR A 135 5.79 4.77 10.37
N GLN A 136 5.37 3.55 10.66
CA GLN A 136 6.14 2.34 10.47
C GLN A 136 5.39 1.45 9.48
N ASP A 137 6.09 0.99 8.45
CA ASP A 137 5.50 0.10 7.45
C ASP A 137 5.08 -1.22 8.10
N SER A 138 3.77 -1.49 8.07
CA SER A 138 3.17 -2.73 8.56
C SER A 138 2.42 -3.49 7.47
N GLY A 139 2.68 -3.16 6.19
CA GLY A 139 2.06 -3.79 5.02
C GLY A 139 1.09 -2.89 4.25
N LYS A 140 0.73 -3.35 3.03
CA LYS A 140 0.03 -2.57 1.99
C LYS A 140 -1.30 -1.93 2.41
N ASN A 141 -2.15 -2.64 3.16
CA ASN A 141 -3.44 -2.09 3.61
C ASN A 141 -3.26 -0.94 4.61
N THR A 142 -2.26 -1.05 5.49
CA THR A 142 -1.92 0.03 6.44
C THR A 142 -1.37 1.23 5.68
N TRP A 143 -0.57 1.00 4.64
CA TRP A 143 0.00 2.05 3.80
C TRP A 143 -1.08 2.88 3.09
N GLU A 144 -1.98 2.22 2.35
CA GLU A 144 -3.04 2.92 1.59
C GLU A 144 -3.94 3.75 2.52
N ARG A 145 -4.31 3.18 3.67
CA ARG A 145 -5.10 3.89 4.69
C ARG A 145 -4.36 5.09 5.25
N PHE A 146 -3.10 4.92 5.62
CA PHE A 146 -2.27 5.99 6.13
C PHE A 146 -2.17 7.15 5.12
N GLN A 147 -1.87 6.84 3.85
CA GLN A 147 -1.79 7.86 2.80
C GLN A 147 -3.11 8.62 2.64
N SER A 148 -4.24 7.89 2.62
CA SER A 148 -5.56 8.50 2.48
C SER A 148 -5.89 9.45 3.63
N GLU A 149 -5.71 8.99 4.87
CA GLU A 149 -6.01 9.80 6.06
C GLU A 149 -5.05 11.00 6.15
N PHE A 150 -3.75 10.78 5.93
CA PHE A 150 -2.75 11.84 5.99
C PHE A 150 -2.99 12.93 4.94
N ASN A 151 -3.28 12.54 3.69
CA ASN A 151 -3.56 13.50 2.62
C ASN A 151 -4.84 14.29 2.90
N HIS A 152 -5.87 13.64 3.41
CA HIS A 152 -7.09 14.32 3.81
C HIS A 152 -6.84 15.38 4.89
N ASP A 153 -6.15 14.99 5.98
CA ASP A 153 -5.79 15.90 7.08
C ASP A 153 -4.93 17.09 6.57
N MET A 154 -4.01 16.82 5.63
CA MET A 154 -3.15 17.83 5.01
C MET A 154 -3.94 18.81 4.12
N ASP A 155 -4.88 18.30 3.34
CA ASP A 155 -5.71 19.12 2.45
C ASP A 155 -6.68 20.00 3.25
N GLU A 156 -7.26 19.47 4.33
CA GLU A 156 -8.07 20.26 5.26
C GLU A 156 -7.27 21.41 5.89
N LEU A 157 -6.03 21.14 6.33
CA LEU A 157 -5.16 22.15 6.89
C LEU A 157 -4.80 23.22 5.84
N GLY A 158 -4.47 22.80 4.61
CA GLY A 158 -4.18 23.71 3.51
C GLY A 158 -5.36 24.61 3.16
N ALA A 159 -6.58 24.06 3.13
CA ALA A 159 -7.80 24.84 2.93
C ALA A 159 -8.02 25.86 4.06
N ALA A 160 -7.89 25.44 5.31
CA ALA A 160 -8.06 26.32 6.46
C ALA A 160 -7.04 27.47 6.49
N LEU A 161 -5.79 27.21 6.10
CA LEU A 161 -4.76 28.24 5.92
C LEU A 161 -5.11 29.21 4.80
N LYS A 162 -5.62 28.70 3.67
CA LYS A 162 -6.01 29.55 2.54
C LYS A 162 -7.16 30.49 2.92
N ASP A 163 -8.20 29.98 3.57
CA ASP A 163 -9.36 30.77 4.00
C ASP A 163 -8.95 31.89 4.97
N PHE A 164 -7.98 31.60 5.84
CA PHE A 164 -7.38 32.59 6.74
C PHE A 164 -6.78 33.81 5.98
N THR A 165 -6.31 33.61 4.75
CA THR A 165 -5.77 34.69 3.89
C THR A 165 -6.84 35.54 3.22
N VAL A 166 -8.03 34.98 2.96
CA VAL A 166 -9.09 35.62 2.18
C VAL A 166 -9.89 36.60 3.04
N ASP A 167 -10.10 36.28 4.32
CA ASP A 167 -10.86 37.13 5.25
C ASP A 167 -10.15 38.44 5.62
N ASN A 168 -8.84 38.57 5.37
CA ASN A 168 -8.07 39.78 5.71
C ASN A 168 -8.00 40.83 4.58
N LYS A 169 -8.82 40.70 3.53
CA LYS A 169 -8.93 41.65 2.40
C LYS A 169 -10.21 42.50 2.39
N LYS A 170 -11.06 42.42 3.41
CA LYS A 170 -12.28 43.24 3.53
C LYS A 170 -12.15 44.28 4.62
#